data_AF-A0A6P4JNQ1-F1
#
_entry.id   AF-A0A6P4JNQ1-F1
#
_cell.length_a   1.000
_cell.length_b   1.000
_cell.length_c   1.000
_cell.angle_alpha   90.00
_cell.angle_beta   90.00
_cell.angle_gamma   90.00
#
_symmetry.space_group_name_H-M   'P 1'
#
loop_
_entity.id
_entity.type
_entity.pdbx_description
1 polymer ?
#
loop_
_entity_poly.entity_id
_entity_poly.type
_entity_poly.pdbx_seq_one_letter_code
_entity_poly.pdbx_strand_id
1 'polypeptide(L)'
;MADVHQLIVTCIIYLYQIYLLCRSIPPLKKDALLLVLHNFLLYYVINMFKHLAQLSMGSSGPVNTFYYVPLVFEEPVQSEANPDNWHQVLRSSTWQFFETLFRHHLALLLSFNMALIVPRCKLGFISTLVLVSNFVMFVCFTSAICQFLMVSGQANVNALRLLTILGLGPVCQMLLGCRLLSRMWVGLWIVV
;
A
#
# COMPACT_ATOMS: atom_id res chain seq x y z
N MET A 1 41.69 -19.55 8.55
CA MET A 1 41.15 -18.44 9.39
C MET A 1 41.22 -17.08 8.70
N ALA A 2 42.20 -16.80 7.83
CA ALA A 2 42.30 -15.52 7.11
C ALA A 2 41.13 -15.20 6.16
N ASP A 3 40.57 -16.21 5.47
CA ASP A 3 39.47 -16.00 4.51
C ASP A 3 38.15 -15.56 5.17
N VAL A 4 37.82 -16.13 6.32
CA VAL A 4 36.59 -15.77 7.06
C VAL A 4 36.70 -14.34 7.59
N HIS A 5 37.89 -13.93 8.04
CA HIS A 5 38.15 -12.57 8.47
C HIS A 5 38.03 -11.56 7.31
N GLN A 6 38.56 -11.88 6.13
CA GLN A 6 38.41 -11.04 4.94
C GLN A 6 36.95 -10.93 4.47
N LEU A 7 36.19 -12.02 4.53
CA LEU A 7 34.76 -12.02 4.23
C LEU A 7 33.98 -11.09 5.18
N ILE A 8 34.24 -11.19 6.49
CA ILE A 8 33.61 -10.34 7.51
C ILE A 8 33.93 -8.87 7.27
N VAL A 9 35.20 -8.53 7.03
CA VAL A 9 35.62 -7.15 6.75
C VAL A 9 34.96 -6.61 5.47
N THR A 10 34.87 -7.44 4.42
CA THR A 10 34.21 -7.05 3.17
C THR A 10 32.71 -6.81 3.37
N CYS A 11 32.03 -7.66 4.14
CA CYS A 11 30.63 -7.45 4.51
C CYS A 11 30.44 -6.14 5.29
N ILE A 12 31.32 -5.84 6.26
CA ILE A 12 31.25 -4.59 7.03
C ILE A 12 31.40 -3.37 6.10
N ILE A 13 32.39 -3.40 5.20
CA ILE A 13 32.62 -2.30 4.25
C ILE A 13 31.39 -2.13 3.33
N TYR A 14 30.84 -3.22 2.82
CA TYR A 14 29.68 -3.19 1.93
C TYR A 14 28.43 -2.64 2.65
N LEU A 15 28.16 -3.10 3.87
CA LEU A 15 27.06 -2.59 4.69
C LEU A 15 27.25 -1.11 5.03
N TYR A 16 28.48 -0.69 5.33
CA TYR A 16 28.80 0.70 5.59
C TYR A 16 28.61 1.59 4.35
N GLN A 17 29.01 1.10 3.17
CA GLN A 17 28.77 1.81 1.90
C GLN A 17 27.27 1.94 1.59
N ILE A 18 26.48 0.89 1.81
CA ILE A 18 25.02 0.95 1.69
C ILE A 18 24.45 1.99 2.66
N TYR A 19 24.90 2.00 3.91
CA TYR A 19 24.46 2.97 4.90
C TYR A 19 24.78 4.41 4.48
N LEU A 20 26.00 4.68 4.00
CA LEU A 20 26.40 5.99 3.51
C LEU A 20 25.60 6.42 2.28
N LEU A 21 25.36 5.51 1.34
CA LEU A 21 24.52 5.75 0.17
C LEU A 21 23.10 6.14 0.62
N CYS A 22 22.49 5.35 1.51
CA CYS A 22 21.19 5.65 2.09
C CYS A 22 21.20 7.01 2.81
N ARG A 23 22.26 7.35 3.57
CA ARG A 23 22.38 8.65 4.23
C ARG A 23 22.37 9.81 3.24
N SER A 24 23.04 9.67 2.09
CA SER A 24 23.16 10.71 1.06
C SER A 24 21.84 11.06 0.35
N ILE A 25 20.85 10.16 0.37
CA ILE A 25 19.56 10.41 -0.28
C ILE A 25 18.81 11.52 0.49
N PRO A 26 18.32 12.57 -0.21
CA PRO A 26 17.54 13.64 0.40
C PRO A 26 16.34 13.11 1.20
N PRO A 27 16.00 13.72 2.34
CA PRO A 27 14.90 13.27 3.19
C PRO A 27 13.56 13.18 2.45
N LEU A 28 13.31 14.10 1.52
CA LEU A 28 12.10 14.11 0.70
C LEU A 28 12.05 12.91 -0.27
N LYS A 29 13.18 12.55 -0.88
CA LYS A 29 13.27 11.38 -1.78
C LYS A 29 13.09 10.07 -1.02
N LYS A 30 13.60 9.97 0.22
CA LYS A 30 13.39 8.80 1.09
C LYS A 30 11.92 8.57 1.39
N ASP A 31 11.20 9.63 1.78
CA ASP A 31 9.80 9.51 2.17
C ASP A 31 8.91 9.22 0.95
N ALA A 32 9.24 9.80 -0.20
CA ALA A 32 8.60 9.47 -1.45
C ALA A 32 8.81 8.01 -1.88
N LEU A 33 10.04 7.49 -1.78
CA LEU A 33 10.34 6.09 -2.07
C LEU A 33 9.59 5.16 -1.11
N LEU A 34 9.51 5.53 0.17
CA LEU A 34 8.76 4.78 1.18
C LEU A 34 7.26 4.77 0.87
N LEU A 35 6.70 5.88 0.37
CA LEU A 35 5.31 5.95 -0.09
C LEU A 35 5.05 5.07 -1.31
N VAL A 36 5.99 5.03 -2.27
CA VAL A 36 5.90 4.14 -3.45
C VAL A 36 5.95 2.68 -3.03
N LEU A 37 6.91 2.32 -2.17
CA LEU A 37 7.03 0.97 -1.62
C LEU A 37 5.77 0.57 -0.86
N HIS A 38 5.24 1.47 -0.02
CA HIS A 38 4.00 1.23 0.71
C HIS A 38 2.82 0.98 -0.20
N ASN A 39 2.65 1.77 -1.26
CA ASN A 39 1.56 1.58 -2.21
C ASN A 39 1.70 0.27 -3.02
N PHE A 40 2.92 -0.19 -3.28
CA PHE A 40 3.14 -1.53 -3.83
C PHE A 40 2.75 -2.62 -2.83
N LEU A 41 3.16 -2.46 -1.56
CA LEU A 41 2.81 -3.38 -0.47
C LEU A 41 1.31 -3.38 -0.15
N LEU A 42 0.61 -2.27 -0.40
CA LEU A 42 -0.83 -2.14 -0.21
C LEU A 42 -1.59 -3.17 -1.04
N TYR A 43 -1.04 -3.63 -2.18
CA TYR A 43 -1.58 -4.75 -2.93
C TYR A 43 -1.74 -6.01 -2.08
N TYR A 44 -0.72 -6.38 -1.30
CA TYR A 44 -0.78 -7.53 -0.40
C TYR A 44 -1.79 -7.31 0.73
N VAL A 45 -1.90 -6.09 1.25
CA VAL A 45 -2.88 -5.75 2.29
C VAL A 45 -4.32 -5.86 1.77
N ILE A 46 -4.56 -5.39 0.54
CA ILE A 46 -5.87 -5.52 -0.14
C ILE A 46 -6.19 -7.00 -0.36
N ASN A 47 -5.22 -7.81 -0.81
CA ASN A 47 -5.43 -9.25 -0.98
C ASN A 47 -5.68 -9.97 0.36
N MET A 48 -4.99 -9.58 1.43
CA MET A 48 -5.25 -10.10 2.77
C MET A 48 -6.67 -9.77 3.24
N PHE A 49 -7.18 -8.56 2.94
CA PHE A 49 -8.57 -8.20 3.21
C PHE A 49 -9.57 -9.03 2.40
N LYS A 50 -9.30 -9.22 1.10
CA LYS A 50 -10.11 -10.09 0.22
C LYS A 50 -10.17 -11.53 0.75
N HIS A 51 -9.03 -12.10 1.15
CA HIS A 51 -8.96 -13.43 1.74
C HIS A 51 -9.68 -13.54 3.09
N LEU A 52 -9.58 -12.50 3.92
CA LEU A 52 -10.30 -12.45 5.18
C LEU A 52 -11.83 -12.42 4.95
N ALA A 53 -12.28 -11.70 3.92
CA ALA A 53 -13.67 -11.73 3.49
C ALA A 53 -14.10 -13.12 2.96
N GLN A 54 -13.27 -13.80 2.17
CA GLN A 54 -13.56 -15.17 1.70
C GLN A 54 -13.67 -16.19 2.85
N LEU A 55 -12.70 -16.16 3.77
CA LEU A 55 -12.69 -17.06 4.93
C LEU A 55 -13.95 -16.87 5.78
N SER A 56 -14.46 -15.64 5.89
CA SER A 56 -15.73 -15.37 6.57
C SER A 56 -16.97 -15.91 5.85
N MET A 57 -16.87 -16.23 4.55
CA MET A 57 -17.94 -16.84 3.74
C MET A 57 -17.90 -18.38 3.75
N GLY A 58 -16.84 -19.01 4.29
CA GLY A 58 -16.62 -20.46 4.10
C GLY A 58 -16.45 -20.87 2.63
N SER A 59 -16.14 -19.91 1.75
CA SER A 59 -15.97 -20.13 0.30
C SER A 59 -14.49 -20.24 -0.04
N SER A 60 -14.13 -21.30 -0.77
CA SER A 60 -12.77 -21.56 -1.29
C SER A 60 -12.54 -21.03 -2.71
N GLY A 61 -13.36 -20.07 -3.18
CA GLY A 61 -13.28 -19.55 -4.55
C GLY A 61 -12.55 -18.22 -4.73
N PRO A 62 -12.07 -17.88 -5.94
CA PRO A 62 -11.21 -16.73 -6.21
C PRO A 62 -11.98 -15.41 -6.09
N VAL A 63 -11.43 -14.47 -5.31
CA VAL A 63 -11.90 -13.09 -5.26
C VAL A 63 -11.07 -12.30 -6.24
N ASN A 64 -11.68 -12.04 -7.40
CA ASN A 64 -11.23 -11.15 -8.49
C ASN A 64 -9.89 -10.47 -8.19
N THR A 65 -8.84 -11.19 -8.55
CA THR A 65 -7.46 -10.79 -8.39
C THR A 65 -7.18 -9.73 -9.44
N PHE A 66 -6.48 -8.66 -9.05
CA PHE A 66 -6.16 -7.61 -10.02
C PHE A 66 -5.40 -8.27 -11.17
N TYR A 67 -5.96 -8.21 -12.39
CA TYR A 67 -5.49 -8.88 -13.61
C TYR A 67 -4.02 -8.59 -14.03
N TYR A 68 -3.23 -7.86 -13.23
CA TYR A 68 -1.94 -7.30 -13.65
C TYR A 68 -0.75 -7.59 -12.71
N VAL A 69 -0.90 -8.42 -11.67
CA VAL A 69 0.25 -8.93 -10.91
C VAL A 69 0.38 -10.44 -11.16
N PRO A 70 1.46 -10.91 -11.82
CA PRO A 70 1.58 -12.28 -12.33
C PRO A 70 1.85 -13.34 -11.25
N LEU A 71 1.72 -12.98 -9.96
CA LEU A 71 1.90 -13.87 -8.82
C LEU A 71 0.58 -14.00 -8.08
N VAL A 72 -0.40 -14.61 -8.75
CA VAL A 72 -1.65 -15.03 -8.13
C VAL A 72 -1.92 -16.45 -8.59
N PHE A 73 -1.97 -17.36 -7.62
CA PHE A 73 -2.47 -18.71 -7.82
C PHE A 73 -4.01 -18.63 -7.84
N GLU A 74 -4.60 -18.91 -8.99
CA GLU A 74 -6.05 -18.98 -9.18
C GLU A 74 -6.49 -20.45 -9.03
N GLU A 75 -7.27 -20.76 -8.00
CA GLU A 75 -8.11 -21.97 -7.99
C GLU A 75 -9.59 -21.53 -8.12
N PRO A 76 -10.48 -22.31 -8.78
CA PRO A 76 -11.84 -21.91 -9.13
C PRO A 76 -12.87 -22.01 -7.96
N VAL A 77 -13.94 -21.19 -8.00
CA VAL A 77 -15.03 -21.19 -6.99
C VAL A 77 -15.83 -22.50 -7.06
N GLN A 78 -15.95 -23.22 -5.94
CA GLN A 78 -17.01 -24.21 -5.76
C GLN A 78 -18.31 -23.54 -5.28
N SER A 79 -19.39 -23.78 -6.02
CA SER A 79 -20.64 -23.03 -6.04
C SER A 79 -21.65 -23.37 -4.92
N GLU A 80 -21.21 -23.60 -3.68
CA GLU A 80 -22.12 -24.19 -2.65
C GLU A 80 -22.23 -23.45 -1.30
N ALA A 81 -21.74 -22.22 -1.13
CA ALA A 81 -21.93 -21.47 0.14
C ALA A 81 -22.83 -20.25 -0.03
N ASN A 82 -23.81 -20.12 0.90
CA ASN A 82 -24.83 -19.07 1.02
C ASN A 82 -24.43 -17.67 0.49
N PRO A 83 -25.22 -17.02 -0.39
CA PRO A 83 -24.77 -15.85 -1.14
C PRO A 83 -24.84 -14.50 -0.41
N ASP A 84 -25.29 -14.44 0.85
CA ASP A 84 -25.88 -13.20 1.34
C ASP A 84 -24.95 -12.33 2.21
N ASN A 85 -24.96 -11.03 1.89
CA ASN A 85 -24.32 -9.87 2.54
C ASN A 85 -22.84 -9.59 2.25
N TRP A 86 -21.94 -10.55 2.27
CA TRP A 86 -20.50 -10.22 2.13
C TRP A 86 -20.06 -9.92 0.70
N HIS A 87 -20.65 -10.60 -0.28
CA HIS A 87 -20.48 -10.26 -1.68
C HIS A 87 -20.94 -8.82 -1.96
N GLN A 88 -21.81 -8.23 -1.14
CA GLN A 88 -22.26 -6.84 -1.31
C GLN A 88 -21.16 -5.82 -1.02
N VAL A 89 -20.25 -6.07 -0.06
CA VAL A 89 -19.12 -5.16 0.22
C VAL A 89 -18.13 -5.16 -0.94
N LEU A 90 -17.77 -6.35 -1.46
CA LEU A 90 -16.85 -6.49 -2.61
C LEU A 90 -17.51 -6.14 -3.96
N ARG A 91 -18.84 -6.25 -4.08
CA ARG A 91 -19.62 -5.75 -5.23
C ARG A 91 -20.06 -4.30 -5.07
N SER A 92 -19.74 -3.64 -3.95
CA SER A 92 -20.15 -2.25 -3.74
C SER A 92 -19.48 -1.35 -4.76
N SER A 93 -20.21 -0.31 -5.19
CA SER A 93 -19.66 0.73 -6.06
C SER A 93 -18.44 1.40 -5.43
N THR A 94 -18.40 1.51 -4.10
CA THR A 94 -17.26 2.04 -3.34
C THR A 94 -16.01 1.17 -3.49
N TRP A 95 -16.15 -0.15 -3.42
CA TRP A 95 -15.03 -1.08 -3.60
C TRP A 95 -14.53 -1.10 -5.05
N GLN A 96 -15.44 -1.12 -6.02
CA GLN A 96 -15.08 -1.05 -7.44
C GLN A 96 -14.39 0.27 -7.80
N PHE A 97 -14.86 1.37 -7.23
CA PHE A 97 -14.21 2.68 -7.35
C PHE A 97 -12.82 2.67 -6.72
N PHE A 98 -12.65 2.09 -5.53
CA PHE A 98 -11.36 1.93 -4.89
C PHE A 98 -10.37 1.13 -5.74
N GLU A 99 -10.78 -0.03 -6.27
CA GLU A 99 -9.90 -0.85 -7.12
C GLU A 99 -9.48 -0.09 -8.39
N THR A 100 -10.42 0.64 -8.99
CA THR A 100 -10.14 1.46 -10.18
C THR A 100 -9.18 2.60 -9.82
N LEU A 101 -9.44 3.31 -8.73
CA LEU A 101 -8.59 4.38 -8.24
C LEU A 101 -7.17 3.88 -7.91
N PHE A 102 -7.05 2.73 -7.25
CA PHE A 102 -5.76 2.12 -6.93
C PHE A 102 -4.93 1.80 -8.19
N ARG A 103 -5.57 1.31 -9.26
CA ARG A 103 -4.88 1.09 -10.55
C ARG A 103 -4.34 2.39 -11.15
N HIS A 104 -5.16 3.44 -11.16
CA HIS A 104 -4.73 4.75 -11.65
C HIS A 104 -3.65 5.37 -10.74
N HIS A 105 -3.74 5.10 -9.44
CA HIS A 105 -2.74 5.54 -8.47
C HIS A 105 -1.37 4.92 -8.74
N LEU A 106 -1.31 3.61 -9.02
CA LEU A 106 -0.05 2.94 -9.37
C LEU A 106 0.61 3.57 -10.61
N ALA A 107 -0.18 3.93 -11.62
CA ALA A 107 0.32 4.66 -12.80
C ALA A 107 0.82 6.08 -12.42
N LEU A 108 0.13 6.75 -11.51
CA LEU A 108 0.52 8.06 -11.00
C LEU A 108 1.84 8.02 -10.20
N LEU A 109 2.13 6.93 -9.49
CA LEU A 109 3.39 6.75 -8.76
C LEU A 109 4.60 6.75 -9.69
N LEU A 110 4.48 6.22 -10.91
CA LEU A 110 5.54 6.31 -11.91
C LEU A 110 5.83 7.78 -12.28
N SER A 111 4.77 8.55 -12.54
CA SER A 111 4.87 9.98 -12.83
C SER A 111 5.48 10.76 -11.66
N PHE A 112 5.15 10.37 -10.43
CA PHE A 112 5.73 10.94 -9.21
C PHE A 112 7.21 10.62 -9.04
N ASN A 113 7.62 9.38 -9.28
CA ASN A 113 9.03 8.99 -9.29
C ASN A 113 9.84 9.80 -10.31
N MET A 114 9.31 9.96 -11.53
CA MET A 114 9.95 10.77 -12.57
C MET A 114 10.05 12.24 -12.15
N ALA A 115 9.01 12.80 -11.53
CA ALA A 115 9.02 14.17 -11.02
C ALA A 115 10.04 14.41 -9.91
N LEU A 116 10.43 13.39 -9.14
CA LEU A 116 11.46 13.46 -8.10
C LEU A 116 12.89 13.35 -8.64
N ILE A 117 13.06 12.74 -9.81
CA ILE A 117 14.36 12.58 -10.47
C ILE A 117 14.69 13.82 -11.29
N VAL A 118 13.71 14.36 -12.03
CA VAL A 118 13.92 15.48 -12.95
C VAL A 118 13.76 16.83 -12.22
N PRO A 119 14.83 17.64 -12.09
CA PRO A 119 14.72 18.98 -11.54
C PRO A 119 13.82 19.85 -12.44
N ARG A 120 12.94 20.65 -11.83
CA ARG A 120 11.94 21.55 -12.49
C ARG A 120 10.69 20.89 -13.08
N CYS A 121 10.47 19.60 -12.88
CA CYS A 121 9.18 19.01 -13.19
C CYS A 121 8.11 19.52 -12.20
N LYS A 122 6.82 19.51 -12.56
CA LYS A 122 5.68 20.01 -11.76
C LYS A 122 5.46 19.20 -10.45
N LEU A 123 6.45 19.15 -9.58
CA LEU A 123 6.54 18.30 -8.40
C LEU A 123 5.42 18.64 -7.41
N GLY A 124 5.11 19.92 -7.23
CA GLY A 124 3.99 20.34 -6.39
C GLY A 124 2.64 19.79 -6.88
N PHE A 125 2.39 19.88 -8.19
CA PHE A 125 1.15 19.37 -8.79
C PHE A 125 1.06 17.83 -8.74
N ILE A 126 2.13 17.13 -9.10
CA ILE A 126 2.11 15.66 -9.09
C ILE A 126 2.04 15.13 -7.66
N SER A 127 2.75 15.75 -6.72
CA SER A 127 2.70 15.34 -5.31
C SER A 127 1.34 15.60 -4.67
N THR A 128 0.70 16.74 -4.96
CA THR A 128 -0.67 17.00 -4.49
C THR A 128 -1.66 15.97 -5.06
N LEU A 129 -1.54 15.60 -6.33
CA LEU A 129 -2.38 14.58 -6.96
C LEU A 129 -2.17 13.19 -6.30
N VAL A 130 -0.92 12.83 -6.00
CA VAL A 130 -0.58 11.60 -5.25
C VAL A 130 -1.18 11.63 -3.85
N LEU A 131 -1.08 12.75 -3.13
CA LEU A 131 -1.62 12.90 -1.78
C LEU A 131 -3.14 12.83 -1.76
N VAL A 132 -3.82 13.51 -2.68
CA VAL A 132 -5.29 13.45 -2.82
C VAL A 132 -5.71 12.02 -3.15
N SER A 133 -5.03 11.35 -4.07
CA SER A 133 -5.36 9.97 -4.43
C SER A 133 -5.12 9.00 -3.26
N ASN A 134 -4.03 9.17 -2.48
CA ASN A 134 -3.81 8.41 -1.24
C ASN A 134 -4.92 8.66 -0.20
N PHE A 135 -5.37 9.91 -0.07
CA PHE A 135 -6.45 10.27 0.86
C PHE A 135 -7.78 9.63 0.47
N VAL A 136 -8.16 9.69 -0.81
CA VAL A 136 -9.40 9.07 -1.29
C VAL A 136 -9.33 7.55 -1.12
N MET A 137 -8.19 6.92 -1.43
CA MET A 137 -7.99 5.48 -1.16
C MET A 137 -8.11 5.14 0.32
N PHE A 138 -7.57 5.97 1.21
CA PHE A 138 -7.71 5.81 2.66
C PHE A 138 -9.18 5.82 3.08
N VAL A 139 -9.97 6.80 2.61
CA VAL A 139 -11.40 6.91 2.92
C VAL A 139 -12.16 5.69 2.40
N CYS A 140 -11.95 5.32 1.14
CA CYS A 140 -12.62 4.15 0.55
C CYS A 140 -12.26 2.86 1.29
N PHE A 141 -10.98 2.63 1.59
CA PHE A 141 -10.55 1.39 2.24
C PHE A 141 -11.03 1.30 3.69
N THR A 142 -10.99 2.41 4.43
CA THR A 142 -11.56 2.48 5.78
C THR A 142 -13.07 2.26 5.76
N SER A 143 -13.78 2.85 4.80
CA SER A 143 -15.23 2.64 4.65
C SER A 143 -15.58 1.18 4.36
N ALA A 144 -14.78 0.48 3.55
CA ALA A 144 -14.96 -0.95 3.27
C ALA A 144 -14.72 -1.81 4.53
N ILE A 145 -13.72 -1.44 5.36
CA ILE A 145 -13.47 -2.10 6.65
C ILE A 145 -14.63 -1.85 7.62
N CYS A 146 -15.18 -0.64 7.68
CA CYS A 146 -16.34 -0.32 8.53
C CYS A 146 -17.60 -1.07 8.08
N GLN A 147 -17.89 -1.09 6.78
CA GLN A 147 -18.96 -1.92 6.22
C GLN A 147 -18.73 -3.39 6.54
N PHE A 148 -17.48 -3.84 6.47
CA PHE A 148 -17.14 -5.22 6.81
C PHE A 148 -17.46 -5.53 8.29
N LEU A 149 -17.08 -4.64 9.21
CA LEU A 149 -17.35 -4.79 10.65
C LEU A 149 -18.85 -4.78 10.99
N MET A 150 -19.63 -3.93 10.33
CA MET A 150 -21.07 -3.84 10.57
C MET A 150 -21.81 -5.10 10.11
N VAL A 151 -21.35 -5.72 9.02
CA VAL A 151 -21.97 -6.93 8.47
C VAL A 151 -21.50 -8.21 9.19
N SER A 152 -20.29 -8.21 9.80
CA SER A 152 -19.72 -9.46 10.32
C SER A 152 -20.39 -10.03 11.54
N GLY A 153 -20.87 -9.23 12.50
CA GLY A 153 -21.37 -9.70 13.80
C GLY A 153 -20.38 -10.51 14.67
N GLN A 154 -19.36 -11.15 14.08
CA GLN A 154 -18.31 -11.97 14.68
C GLN A 154 -17.04 -11.15 14.83
N ALA A 155 -17.06 -10.20 15.75
CA ALA A 155 -15.97 -9.26 15.98
C ALA A 155 -14.68 -9.91 16.51
N ASN A 156 -14.71 -11.11 17.11
CA ASN A 156 -13.59 -11.57 17.94
C ASN A 156 -12.55 -12.46 17.24
N VAL A 157 -12.92 -13.27 16.24
CA VAL A 157 -11.97 -14.24 15.64
C VAL A 157 -11.07 -13.60 14.59
N ASN A 158 -11.54 -12.55 13.91
CA ASN A 158 -10.82 -11.87 12.83
C ASN A 158 -10.30 -10.47 13.19
N ALA A 159 -10.54 -9.98 14.42
CA ALA A 159 -10.13 -8.65 14.87
C ALA A 159 -8.63 -8.38 14.70
N LEU A 160 -7.77 -9.34 15.06
CA LEU A 160 -6.32 -9.15 14.98
C LEU A 160 -5.83 -8.98 13.54
N ARG A 161 -6.36 -9.78 12.61
CA ARG A 161 -6.03 -9.67 11.18
C ARG A 161 -6.56 -8.37 10.59
N LEU A 162 -7.78 -7.97 10.96
CA LEU A 162 -8.36 -6.71 10.52
C LEU A 162 -7.60 -5.49 11.06
N LEU A 163 -7.14 -5.55 12.32
CA LEU A 163 -6.27 -4.52 12.90
C LEU A 163 -4.94 -4.44 12.15
N THR A 164 -4.39 -5.58 11.75
CA THR A 164 -3.17 -5.65 10.94
C THR A 164 -3.40 -5.03 9.55
N ILE A 165 -4.55 -5.31 8.91
CA ILE A 165 -4.96 -4.68 7.63
C ILE A 165 -5.12 -3.17 7.79
N LEU A 166 -5.77 -2.71 8.87
CA LEU A 166 -6.00 -1.29 9.15
C LEU A 166 -4.69 -0.55 9.43
N GLY A 167 -3.79 -1.17 10.21
CA GLY A 167 -2.47 -0.63 10.53
C GLY A 167 -1.59 -0.51 9.29
N LEU A 168 -1.39 -1.64 8.58
CA LEU A 168 -0.51 -1.72 7.42
C LEU A 168 -1.09 -1.09 6.15
N GLY A 169 -2.39 -0.83 6.08
CA GLY A 169 -3.00 -0.15 4.94
C GLY A 169 -3.26 1.32 5.24
N PRO A 170 -4.48 1.69 5.67
CA PRO A 170 -4.92 3.07 5.87
C PRO A 170 -4.02 3.90 6.78
N VAL A 171 -3.65 3.36 7.96
CA VAL A 171 -2.91 4.12 8.98
C VAL A 171 -1.50 4.45 8.51
N CYS A 172 -0.74 3.45 8.05
CA CYS A 172 0.58 3.67 7.49
C CYS A 172 0.54 4.61 6.26
N GLN A 173 -0.46 4.46 5.39
CA GLN A 173 -0.62 5.33 4.22
C GLN A 173 -0.81 6.81 4.62
N MET A 174 -1.64 7.06 5.64
CA MET A 174 -1.90 8.41 6.14
C MET A 174 -0.67 9.00 6.85
N LEU A 175 0.03 8.21 7.67
CA LEU A 175 1.27 8.65 8.33
C LEU A 175 2.36 9.04 7.32
N LEU A 176 2.53 8.24 6.27
CA LEU A 176 3.49 8.54 5.20
C LEU A 176 3.08 9.79 4.40
N GLY A 177 1.79 9.93 4.09
CA GLY A 177 1.25 11.12 3.44
C GLY A 177 1.47 12.40 4.26
N CYS A 178 1.14 12.39 5.55
CA CYS A 178 1.35 13.50 6.47
C CYS A 178 2.85 13.86 6.60
N ARG A 179 3.72 12.85 6.66
CA ARG A 179 5.17 13.05 6.74
C ARG A 179 5.73 13.66 5.45
N LEU A 180 5.27 13.21 4.29
CA LEU A 180 5.66 13.80 3.01
C LEU A 180 5.16 15.26 2.91
N LEU A 181 3.92 15.53 3.31
CA LEU A 181 3.32 16.86 3.27
C LEU A 181 4.04 17.84 4.20
N SER A 182 4.39 17.44 5.43
CA SER A 182 5.16 18.29 6.34
C SER A 182 6.55 18.62 5.78
N ARG A 183 7.23 17.65 5.15
CA ARG A 183 8.54 17.89 4.53
C ARG A 183 8.47 18.73 3.26
N MET A 184 7.41 18.58 2.47
CA MET A 184 7.16 19.48 1.34
C MET A 184 6.89 20.90 1.80
N TRP A 185 6.10 21.07 2.86
CA TRP A 185 5.83 22.38 3.45
C TRP A 185 7.12 23.05 3.90
N VAL A 186 7.92 22.37 4.75
CA VAL A 186 9.22 22.86 5.22
C VAL A 186 10.23 23.07 4.08
N GLY A 187 10.24 22.19 3.08
CA GLY A 187 11.13 22.27 1.92
C GLY A 187 10.78 23.40 0.96
N LEU A 188 9.51 23.78 0.84
CA LEU A 188 9.08 24.95 0.07
C LEU A 188 9.67 26.24 0.65
N TRP A 189 9.84 26.32 1.98
CA TRP A 189 10.49 27.45 2.66
C TRP A 189 12.02 27.48 2.47
N ILE A 190 12.64 26.41 1.98
CA ILE A 190 14.11 26.35 1.74
C ILE A 190 14.45 26.69 0.27
N VAL A 191 13.46 26.67 -0.63
CA VAL A 191 13.62 26.87 -2.08
C VAL A 191 13.04 28.20 -2.57
N VAL A 192 12.32 28.94 -1.71
CA VAL A 192 11.90 30.34 -1.95
C VAL A 192 12.95 31.29 -1.40
#